data_AF-A0A1B7P423-F1
#
_entry.id   AF-A0A1B7P423-F1
#
_cell.length_a   1.000
_cell.length_b   1.000
_cell.length_c   1.000
_cell.angle_alpha   90.00
_cell.angle_beta   90.00
_cell.angle_gamma   90.00
#
_symmetry.space_group_name_H-M   'P 1'
#
loop_
_entity.id
_entity.type
_entity.pdbx_description
1 polymer ?
#
loop_
_entity_poly.entity_id
_entity_poly.type
_entity_poly.pdbx_seq_one_letter_code
_entity_poly.pdbx_strand_id
1 'polypeptide(L)'
;MATFYDDFLKTLLFSNGPACRSWLQMNRITDESYKRQTKRTSNSFPAQYAEQAVLLLDAGFLPLKLPYLTKIFRHLLQDYLDNLKNLKVTVSQSTFAYCIADPYGVLKPDEVHLGFSREWEHGAVGTELHDIDVLVARLPAHLATDIQKRRSVYKNELRHFKDVIVFPTTGDTPLASLLSGGDYDGDQCWVCWDPIIVREFKNTEFDHEAIPSPEDLGLRPCWTPMSKIGSTEKFLANAFMFNVKPSKLGQCTNEHETFCYHENNIASKIAVRLAWLLSYLVDSKKAGLELTEEAWEHLKPKYTKVFTEKEPFLPAYKSLSRGSRPPVWNSFNMVDYLLFDVIVAESEQMIVRFDKFCEEHSGLPIDPDLVAIWDNVEQQAIKEKQENKPDLYNALHNLRKQVREKKAEWDEFNGPTSRTPYARKIVDAAQKLEEIHPPPDFDHPLGHTWRNSSYEWERLRASCAYKDCRSDFVWYATGPALCEIKARAIGHFRMVDGEIHSFMHVSRNAAKKVMDQISWHVADEGSDPENEDGELSDINE
;
A
#
# COMPACT_ATOMS: atom_id res chain seq x y z
N MET A 1 12.63 7.36 -2.41
CA MET A 1 11.75 7.60 -3.57
C MET A 1 12.48 7.30 -4.88
N ALA A 2 13.63 7.94 -5.16
CA ALA A 2 14.42 7.67 -6.37
C ALA A 2 14.84 6.20 -6.54
N THR A 3 15.35 5.57 -5.47
CA THR A 3 15.73 4.14 -5.51
C THR A 3 14.58 3.21 -5.90
N PHE A 4 13.40 3.40 -5.30
CA PHE A 4 12.20 2.65 -5.66
C PHE A 4 11.82 2.85 -7.13
N TYR A 5 11.87 4.09 -7.61
CA TYR A 5 11.50 4.43 -8.98
C TYR A 5 12.49 3.85 -10.00
N ASP A 6 13.79 3.91 -9.71
CA ASP A 6 14.82 3.32 -10.56
C ASP A 6 14.68 1.79 -10.62
N ASP A 7 14.44 1.14 -9.48
CA ASP A 7 14.19 -0.31 -9.43
C ASP A 7 12.90 -0.68 -10.17
N PHE A 8 11.86 0.15 -10.07
CA PHE A 8 10.61 -0.01 -10.81
C PHE A 8 10.85 0.05 -12.33
N LEU A 9 11.53 1.09 -12.82
CA LEU A 9 11.84 1.22 -14.25
C LEU A 9 12.73 0.09 -14.76
N LYS A 10 13.78 -0.28 -14.00
CA LYS A 10 14.64 -1.42 -14.33
C LYS A 10 13.82 -2.71 -14.49
N THR A 11 12.92 -2.98 -13.54
CA THR A 11 12.05 -4.16 -13.58
C THR A 11 11.22 -4.20 -14.87
N LEU A 12 10.70 -3.05 -15.32
CA LEU A 12 9.93 -2.96 -16.56
C LEU A 12 10.80 -3.17 -17.81
N LEU A 13 12.02 -2.63 -17.82
CA LEU A 13 12.96 -2.74 -18.94
C LEU A 13 13.42 -4.17 -19.20
N PHE A 14 13.71 -4.94 -18.15
CA PHE A 14 14.16 -6.34 -18.28
C PHE A 14 13.15 -7.25 -18.99
N SER A 15 11.90 -6.79 -19.20
CA SER A 15 10.90 -7.48 -20.03
C SER A 15 10.71 -8.94 -19.64
N ASN A 16 10.77 -9.22 -18.34
CA ASN A 16 10.73 -10.57 -17.78
C ASN A 16 9.54 -10.73 -16.82
N GLY A 17 8.63 -11.65 -17.16
CA GLY A 17 7.42 -11.93 -16.37
C GLY A 17 7.72 -12.26 -14.90
N PRO A 18 8.58 -13.27 -14.60
CA PRO A 18 9.01 -13.59 -13.24
C PRO A 18 9.60 -12.41 -12.44
N ALA A 19 10.42 -11.57 -13.06
CA ALA A 19 11.00 -10.39 -12.40
C ALA A 19 9.92 -9.38 -12.01
N CYS A 20 9.06 -9.00 -12.96
CA CYS A 20 7.90 -8.14 -12.71
C CYS A 20 6.97 -8.72 -11.65
N ARG A 21 6.71 -10.03 -11.71
CA ARG A 21 5.84 -10.74 -10.78
C ARG A 21 6.42 -10.78 -9.36
N SER A 22 7.74 -10.98 -9.22
CA SER A 22 8.46 -10.92 -7.95
C SER A 22 8.47 -9.49 -7.39
N TRP A 23 8.70 -8.48 -8.24
CA TRP A 23 8.68 -7.08 -7.84
C TRP A 23 7.31 -6.67 -7.27
N LEU A 24 6.21 -7.07 -7.94
CA LEU A 24 4.84 -6.85 -7.44
C LEU A 24 4.59 -7.53 -6.09
N GLN A 25 5.15 -8.72 -5.87
CA GLN A 25 5.02 -9.45 -4.59
C GLN A 25 5.81 -8.78 -3.46
N MET A 26 7.00 -8.27 -3.75
CA MET A 26 7.88 -7.64 -2.76
C MET A 26 7.36 -6.27 -2.34
N ASN A 27 6.98 -5.45 -3.30
CA ASN A 27 6.59 -4.07 -3.04
C ASN A 27 5.17 -3.91 -2.49
N ARG A 28 4.43 -5.03 -2.32
CA ARG A 28 3.12 -5.13 -1.66
C ARG A 28 2.30 -3.85 -1.79
N ILE A 29 2.12 -3.37 -3.03
CA ILE A 29 1.21 -2.25 -3.36
C ILE A 29 -0.26 -2.67 -3.11
N THR A 30 -0.45 -3.91 -2.68
CA THR A 30 -1.64 -4.45 -2.08
C THR A 30 -2.01 -3.70 -0.80
N ASP A 31 -2.90 -2.74 -0.99
CA ASP A 31 -3.97 -2.32 -0.08
C ASP A 31 -4.23 -3.36 1.03
N GLU A 32 -4.42 -2.91 2.27
CA GLU A 32 -4.71 -3.69 3.51
C GLU A 32 -5.80 -4.78 3.35
N SER A 33 -6.53 -4.72 2.23
CA SER A 33 -7.50 -5.71 1.74
C SER A 33 -6.98 -7.15 1.53
N TYR A 34 -5.67 -7.43 1.51
CA TYR A 34 -5.20 -8.84 1.49
C TYR A 34 -5.70 -9.64 2.73
N LYS A 35 -6.01 -8.96 3.84
CA LYS A 35 -6.64 -9.57 5.03
C LYS A 35 -8.13 -9.85 4.87
N ARG A 36 -8.78 -9.23 3.89
CA ARG A 36 -10.15 -9.55 3.46
C ARG A 36 -10.04 -10.17 2.07
N GLN A 37 -9.61 -11.43 2.02
CA GLN A 37 -9.89 -12.28 0.87
C GLN A 37 -11.41 -12.18 0.61
N THR A 38 -11.81 -11.31 -0.32
CA THR A 38 -13.09 -11.45 -0.97
C THR A 38 -12.99 -12.78 -1.68
N LYS A 39 -13.53 -13.80 -1.02
CA LYS A 39 -13.73 -15.16 -1.51
C LYS A 39 -13.96 -15.05 -3.02
N ARG A 40 -13.01 -15.51 -3.85
CA ARG A 40 -13.14 -15.51 -5.31
C ARG A 40 -14.39 -16.32 -5.63
N THR A 41 -15.52 -15.66 -5.87
CA THR A 41 -16.81 -16.33 -6.08
C THR A 41 -17.17 -16.47 -7.56
N SER A 42 -16.32 -16.05 -8.51
CA SER A 42 -16.59 -16.29 -9.93
C SER A 42 -15.34 -16.29 -10.79
N ASN A 43 -15.45 -16.91 -11.98
CA ASN A 43 -14.48 -16.87 -13.09
C ASN A 43 -14.31 -15.46 -13.71
N SER A 44 -14.67 -14.39 -12.99
CA SER A 44 -14.59 -13.01 -13.48
C SER A 44 -13.17 -12.45 -13.34
N PHE A 45 -12.89 -11.39 -14.10
CA PHE A 45 -11.61 -10.68 -14.00
C PHE A 45 -11.43 -10.06 -12.59
N PRO A 46 -10.23 -10.10 -11.99
CA PRO A 46 -10.03 -9.61 -10.62
C PRO A 46 -10.35 -8.12 -10.48
N ALA A 47 -10.88 -7.71 -9.32
CA ALA A 47 -11.22 -6.31 -9.06
C ALA A 47 -10.03 -5.45 -8.59
N GLN A 48 -8.94 -6.06 -8.12
CA GLN A 48 -7.77 -5.34 -7.66
C GLN A 48 -6.72 -5.27 -8.77
N TYR A 49 -6.17 -4.07 -9.03
CA TYR A 49 -5.15 -3.86 -10.05
C TYR A 49 -3.92 -4.75 -9.86
N ALA A 50 -3.48 -4.97 -8.62
CA ALA A 50 -2.38 -5.88 -8.33
C ALA A 50 -2.70 -7.33 -8.75
N GLU A 51 -3.91 -7.82 -8.48
CA GLU A 51 -4.33 -9.17 -8.91
C GLU A 51 -4.51 -9.27 -10.43
N GLN A 52 -5.02 -8.22 -11.08
CA GLN A 52 -5.09 -8.15 -12.54
C GLN A 52 -3.69 -8.23 -13.16
N ALA A 53 -2.73 -7.45 -12.64
CA ALA A 53 -1.33 -7.48 -13.10
C ALA A 53 -0.71 -8.87 -12.92
N VAL A 54 -0.97 -9.51 -11.78
CA VAL A 54 -0.54 -10.88 -11.50
C VAL A 54 -1.08 -11.86 -12.54
N LEU A 55 -2.38 -11.84 -12.79
CA LEU A 55 -3.01 -12.74 -13.76
C LEU A 55 -2.43 -12.52 -15.18
N LEU A 56 -2.24 -11.26 -15.57
CA LEU A 56 -1.68 -10.92 -16.89
C LEU A 56 -0.22 -11.35 -17.03
N LEU A 57 0.61 -11.13 -16.01
CA LEU A 57 2.01 -11.56 -16.02
C LEU A 57 2.14 -13.09 -16.04
N ASP A 58 1.33 -13.78 -15.24
CA ASP A 58 1.33 -15.25 -15.17
C ASP A 58 0.83 -15.87 -16.50
N ALA A 59 -0.02 -15.16 -17.24
CA ALA A 59 -0.46 -15.52 -18.60
C ALA A 59 0.59 -15.22 -19.70
N GLY A 60 1.67 -14.51 -19.36
CA GLY A 60 2.78 -14.21 -20.27
C GLY A 60 2.73 -12.82 -20.92
N PHE A 61 1.86 -11.91 -20.46
CA PHE A 61 1.93 -10.51 -20.87
C PHE A 61 3.10 -9.80 -20.20
N LEU A 62 3.61 -8.75 -20.85
CA LEU A 62 4.67 -7.90 -20.33
C LEU A 62 4.19 -6.44 -20.31
N PRO A 63 4.52 -5.65 -19.27
CA PRO A 63 3.99 -4.30 -19.11
C PRO A 63 4.18 -3.43 -20.34
N LEU A 64 5.43 -3.30 -20.83
CA LEU A 64 5.74 -2.47 -22.00
C LEU A 64 5.19 -3.01 -23.33
N LYS A 65 4.74 -4.26 -23.40
CA LYS A 65 4.16 -4.84 -24.62
C LYS A 65 2.63 -4.76 -24.66
N LEU A 66 1.98 -4.51 -23.53
CA LEU A 66 0.53 -4.48 -23.41
C LEU A 66 0.07 -3.15 -22.79
N PRO A 67 -0.56 -2.25 -23.57
CA PRO A 67 -0.98 -0.92 -23.08
C PRO A 67 -1.85 -0.97 -21.82
N TYR A 68 -2.69 -2.01 -21.69
CA TYR A 68 -3.51 -2.21 -20.50
C TYR A 68 -2.68 -2.53 -19.24
N LEU A 69 -1.64 -3.36 -19.38
CA LEU A 69 -0.74 -3.68 -18.28
C LEU A 69 0.16 -2.47 -17.93
N THR A 70 0.62 -1.70 -18.93
CA THR A 70 1.28 -0.39 -18.68
C THR A 70 0.39 0.51 -17.84
N LYS A 71 -0.89 0.63 -18.20
CA LYS A 71 -1.87 1.43 -17.45
C LYS A 71 -2.02 0.92 -16.02
N ILE A 72 -2.06 -0.40 -15.80
CA ILE A 72 -2.12 -0.97 -14.45
C ILE A 72 -0.87 -0.59 -13.65
N PHE A 73 0.33 -0.76 -14.21
CA PHE A 73 1.59 -0.39 -13.54
C PHE A 73 1.67 1.10 -13.23
N ARG A 74 1.11 1.97 -14.10
CA ARG A 74 0.94 3.39 -13.82
C ARG A 74 0.07 3.65 -12.59
N HIS A 75 -1.04 2.92 -12.45
CA HIS A 75 -1.92 3.04 -11.28
C HIS A 75 -1.21 2.54 -10.02
N LEU A 76 -0.46 1.44 -10.09
CA LEU A 76 0.31 0.94 -8.94
C LEU A 76 1.39 1.95 -8.49
N LEU A 77 2.06 2.61 -9.44
CA LEU A 77 2.96 3.71 -9.13
C LEU A 77 2.20 4.88 -8.48
N GLN A 78 1.04 5.25 -9.02
CA GLN A 78 0.20 6.31 -8.45
C GLN A 78 -0.23 5.98 -7.01
N ASP A 79 -0.66 4.74 -6.73
CA ASP A 79 -1.06 4.27 -5.40
C ASP A 79 0.12 4.35 -4.40
N TYR A 80 1.33 3.98 -4.85
CA TYR A 80 2.55 4.16 -4.06
C TYR A 80 2.80 5.64 -3.73
N LEU A 81 2.73 6.52 -4.72
CA LEU A 81 2.93 7.96 -4.55
C LEU A 81 1.85 8.59 -3.67
N ASP A 82 0.60 8.14 -3.77
CA ASP A 82 -0.51 8.63 -2.96
C ASP A 82 -0.40 8.15 -1.50
N ASN A 83 0.13 6.96 -1.25
CA ASN A 83 0.52 6.53 0.10
C ASN A 83 1.60 7.44 0.69
N LEU A 84 2.60 7.83 -0.10
CA LEU A 84 3.61 8.80 0.33
C LEU A 84 3.01 10.19 0.61
N LYS A 85 2.05 10.66 -0.20
CA LYS A 85 1.32 11.92 0.06
C LYS A 85 0.48 11.87 1.34
N ASN A 86 0.10 10.67 1.79
CA ASN A 86 -0.49 10.46 3.12
C ASN A 86 0.56 10.36 4.23
N LEU A 87 1.81 10.78 3.97
CA LEU A 87 2.95 10.75 4.88
C LEU A 87 3.29 9.36 5.43
N LYS A 88 2.89 8.29 4.71
CA LYS A 88 3.29 6.92 5.02
C LYS A 88 4.70 6.64 4.48
N VAL A 89 5.69 7.33 5.03
CA VAL A 89 7.10 7.18 4.65
C VAL A 89 7.66 5.93 5.32
N THR A 90 8.15 4.99 4.52
CA THR A 90 8.72 3.74 5.02
C THR A 90 10.19 3.92 5.43
N VAL A 91 10.53 3.45 6.63
CA VAL A 91 11.90 3.39 7.13
C VAL A 91 12.26 1.92 7.30
N SER A 92 13.12 1.41 6.41
CA SER A 92 13.43 -0.02 6.29
C SER A 92 14.13 -0.63 7.52
N GLN A 93 14.82 0.19 8.30
CA GLN A 93 15.48 -0.18 9.55
C GLN A 93 14.66 0.29 10.77
N SER A 94 13.37 -0.02 10.74
CA SER A 94 12.47 0.22 11.86
C SER A 94 11.35 -0.82 11.91
N THR A 95 10.76 -1.02 13.09
CA THR A 95 9.64 -1.94 13.30
C THR A 95 8.79 -1.52 14.49
N PHE A 96 7.64 -2.16 14.67
CA PHE A 96 6.90 -2.14 15.93
C PHE A 96 7.11 -3.45 16.67
N ALA A 97 7.46 -3.38 17.95
CA ALA A 97 7.65 -4.54 18.80
C ALA A 97 6.89 -4.35 20.13
N TYR A 98 6.29 -5.42 20.64
CA TYR A 98 5.73 -5.38 22.00
C TYR A 98 6.85 -5.17 23.00
N CYS A 99 6.68 -4.24 23.93
CA CYS A 99 7.66 -4.03 24.99
C CYS A 99 7.37 -4.93 26.20
N ILE A 100 8.43 -5.52 26.74
CA ILE A 100 8.40 -6.27 28.00
C ILE A 100 9.47 -5.77 28.94
N ALA A 101 9.24 -5.92 30.24
CA ALA A 101 10.25 -5.63 31.25
C ALA A 101 11.25 -6.80 31.35
N ASP A 102 12.54 -6.49 31.53
CA ASP A 102 13.59 -7.48 31.74
C ASP A 102 13.33 -8.34 33.00
N PRO A 103 12.99 -9.64 32.82
CA PRO A 103 12.66 -10.51 33.94
C PRO A 103 13.89 -10.98 34.72
N TYR A 104 15.10 -10.80 34.18
CA TYR A 104 16.35 -11.27 34.77
C TYR A 104 17.23 -10.15 35.34
N GLY A 105 16.93 -8.89 35.02
CA GLY A 105 17.69 -7.73 35.50
C GLY A 105 19.13 -7.68 34.97
N VAL A 106 19.33 -8.10 33.72
CA VAL A 106 20.64 -8.18 33.04
C VAL A 106 20.94 -6.96 32.15
N LEU A 107 19.92 -6.17 31.83
CA LEU A 107 20.06 -4.90 31.10
C LEU A 107 20.36 -3.75 32.06
N LYS A 108 21.29 -2.86 31.67
CA LYS A 108 21.55 -1.59 32.36
C LYS A 108 20.50 -0.54 31.99
N PRO A 109 20.40 0.61 32.71
CA PRO A 109 19.34 1.61 32.48
C PRO A 109 19.26 2.16 31.05
N ASP A 110 20.39 2.26 30.34
CA ASP A 110 20.45 2.75 28.96
C ASP A 110 20.46 1.64 27.89
N GLU A 111 20.38 0.36 28.31
CA GLU A 111 20.43 -0.80 27.43
C GLU A 111 19.03 -1.36 27.14
N VAL A 112 18.78 -1.79 25.90
CA VAL A 112 17.58 -2.55 25.50
C VAL A 112 17.99 -3.81 24.72
N HIS A 113 17.13 -4.82 24.65
CA HIS A 113 17.37 -6.03 23.85
C HIS A 113 16.27 -6.22 22.81
N LEU A 114 16.64 -6.42 21.54
CA LEU A 114 15.70 -6.78 20.48
C LEU A 114 16.29 -7.88 19.60
N GLY A 115 15.67 -9.05 19.67
CA GLY A 115 15.94 -10.20 18.81
C GLY A 115 14.76 -10.51 17.91
N PHE A 116 15.04 -11.04 16.73
CA PHE A 116 14.06 -11.39 15.70
C PHE A 116 13.96 -12.91 15.56
N SER A 117 12.77 -13.40 15.21
CA SER A 117 12.57 -14.82 14.86
C SER A 117 13.14 -15.21 13.50
N ARG A 118 13.40 -14.23 12.64
CA ARG A 118 13.94 -14.39 11.28
C ARG A 118 14.97 -13.31 11.00
N GLU A 119 15.85 -13.55 10.03
CA GLU A 119 16.79 -12.55 9.56
C GLU A 119 16.04 -11.34 9.00
N TRP A 120 16.54 -10.14 9.33
CA TRP A 120 15.98 -8.90 8.81
C TRP A 120 16.44 -8.66 7.37
N GLU A 121 15.50 -8.37 6.46
CA GLU A 121 15.79 -8.31 5.02
C GLU A 121 16.60 -7.07 4.60
N HIS A 122 16.61 -6.02 5.43
CA HIS A 122 17.15 -4.70 5.06
C HIS A 122 18.27 -4.21 6.01
N GLY A 123 19.48 -4.08 5.47
CA GLY A 123 20.65 -3.58 6.20
C GLY A 123 21.56 -4.69 6.71
N ALA A 124 22.57 -4.32 7.51
CA ALA A 124 23.62 -5.24 7.98
C ALA A 124 23.22 -6.07 9.22
N VAL A 125 21.95 -6.03 9.61
CA VAL A 125 21.46 -6.70 10.83
C VAL A 125 20.99 -8.10 10.48
N GLY A 126 21.45 -9.10 11.23
CA GLY A 126 21.00 -10.48 11.13
C GLY A 126 19.69 -10.74 11.89
N THR A 127 19.74 -11.63 12.87
CA THR A 127 18.59 -11.99 13.73
C THR A 127 18.51 -11.17 15.01
N GLU A 128 19.41 -10.22 15.25
CA GLU A 128 19.43 -9.45 16.49
C GLU A 128 20.13 -8.11 16.30
N LEU A 129 19.75 -7.14 17.14
CA LEU A 129 20.47 -5.88 17.28
C LEU A 129 21.50 -6.02 18.42
N HIS A 130 22.77 -5.74 18.10
CA HIS A 130 23.85 -5.75 19.08
C HIS A 130 24.81 -4.58 18.83
N ASP A 131 25.12 -3.88 19.91
CA ASP A 131 26.08 -2.78 19.94
C ASP A 131 25.77 -1.69 18.91
N ILE A 132 24.49 -1.34 18.80
CA ILE A 132 24.00 -0.24 17.97
C ILE A 132 23.06 0.67 18.76
N ASP A 133 23.01 1.93 18.39
CA ASP A 133 22.03 2.85 18.95
C ASP A 133 20.68 2.66 18.28
N VAL A 134 19.61 2.79 19.06
CA VAL A 134 18.23 2.70 18.59
C VAL A 134 17.40 3.83 19.17
N LEU A 135 16.40 4.28 18.41
CA LEU A 135 15.30 5.10 18.92
C LEU A 135 14.14 4.18 19.30
N VAL A 136 13.55 4.44 20.45
CA VAL A 136 12.31 3.82 20.90
C VAL A 136 11.28 4.91 21.17
N ALA A 137 10.06 4.69 20.72
CA ALA A 137 8.95 5.62 20.93
C ALA A 137 7.64 4.85 21.01
N ARG A 138 6.69 5.37 21.78
CA ARG A 138 5.29 4.95 21.71
C ARG A 138 4.50 6.00 20.96
N LEU A 139 3.60 5.57 20.09
CA LEU A 139 2.77 6.49 19.33
C LEU A 139 1.41 6.68 20.03
N PRO A 140 0.91 7.93 20.17
CA PRO A 140 1.53 9.18 19.74
C PRO A 140 2.63 9.69 20.71
N ALA A 141 3.67 10.32 20.14
CA ALA A 141 4.69 11.05 20.88
C ALA A 141 4.39 12.56 20.82
N HIS A 142 4.12 13.16 21.96
CA HIS A 142 3.75 14.58 22.08
C HIS A 142 4.85 15.42 22.70
N LEU A 143 5.53 14.90 23.71
CA LEU A 143 6.65 15.54 24.38
C LEU A 143 7.96 15.19 23.68
N ALA A 144 8.95 16.09 23.77
CA ALA A 144 10.30 15.84 23.27
C ALA A 144 10.99 14.65 23.98
N THR A 145 10.51 14.27 25.16
CA THR A 145 10.97 13.12 25.95
C THR A 145 10.30 11.80 25.55
N ASP A 146 9.22 11.82 24.76
CA ASP A 146 8.47 10.60 24.41
C ASP A 146 9.21 9.68 23.42
N ILE A 147 10.29 10.20 22.81
CA ILE A 147 11.22 9.45 21.99
C ILE A 147 12.54 9.37 22.75
N GLN A 148 13.05 8.16 22.91
CA GLN A 148 14.27 7.89 23.67
C GLN A 148 15.28 7.15 22.81
N LYS A 149 16.52 7.63 22.81
CA LYS A 149 17.69 6.96 22.26
C LYS A 149 18.30 6.05 23.32
N ARG A 150 18.50 4.78 22.98
CA ARG A 150 19.05 3.74 23.84
C ARG A 150 20.08 2.90 23.08
N ARG A 151 20.88 2.12 23.80
CA ARG A 151 21.84 1.18 23.22
C ARG A 151 21.18 -0.20 23.13
N SER A 152 21.06 -0.77 21.94
CA SER A 152 20.63 -2.16 21.81
C SER A 152 21.80 -3.11 22.04
N VAL A 153 21.67 -3.98 23.04
CA VAL A 153 22.71 -4.92 23.46
C VAL A 153 22.14 -6.33 23.52
N TYR A 154 22.67 -7.20 22.67
CA TYR A 154 22.41 -8.63 22.80
C TYR A 154 22.90 -9.18 24.16
N LYS A 155 21.99 -9.87 24.87
CA LYS A 155 22.26 -10.61 26.11
C LYS A 155 21.88 -12.06 25.85
N ASN A 156 22.79 -12.99 26.10
CA ASN A 156 22.57 -14.41 25.84
C ASN A 156 21.44 -15.00 26.70
N GLU A 157 21.24 -14.43 27.88
CA GLU A 157 20.16 -14.74 28.83
C GLU A 157 18.79 -14.44 28.21
N LEU A 158 18.70 -13.38 27.40
CA LEU A 158 17.47 -12.91 26.76
C LEU A 158 17.22 -13.49 25.36
N ARG A 159 18.11 -14.33 24.84
CA ARG A 159 18.07 -14.85 23.44
C ARG A 159 16.76 -15.51 22.98
N HIS A 160 15.93 -15.93 23.93
CA HIS A 160 14.65 -16.60 23.65
C HIS A 160 13.48 -15.62 23.56
N PHE A 161 13.66 -14.36 23.96
CA PHE A 161 12.72 -13.27 23.74
C PHE A 161 12.90 -12.73 22.32
N LYS A 162 12.08 -13.27 21.40
CA LYS A 162 12.09 -12.92 19.98
C LYS A 162 10.83 -12.16 19.61
N ASP A 163 10.96 -11.22 18.68
CA ASP A 163 9.89 -10.35 18.17
C ASP A 163 9.25 -9.46 19.26
N VAL A 164 9.98 -9.23 20.36
CA VAL A 164 9.64 -8.32 21.46
C VAL A 164 10.88 -7.51 21.82
N ILE A 165 10.67 -6.28 22.28
CA ILE A 165 11.75 -5.44 22.81
C ILE A 165 11.76 -5.53 24.33
N VAL A 166 12.91 -5.90 24.91
CA VAL A 166 13.09 -6.00 26.36
C VAL A 166 13.69 -4.70 26.88
N PHE A 167 12.99 -4.07 27.81
CA PHE A 167 13.39 -2.84 28.49
C PHE A 167 14.01 -3.14 29.86
N PRO A 168 14.93 -2.31 30.33
CA PRO A 168 15.61 -2.54 31.60
C PRO A 168 14.64 -2.36 32.77
N THR A 169 14.81 -3.21 33.78
CA THR A 169 14.17 -3.08 35.10
C THR A 169 15.07 -2.35 36.11
N THR A 170 16.20 -1.84 35.65
CA THR A 170 17.16 -1.03 36.42
C THR A 170 17.01 0.45 36.08
N GLY A 171 17.37 1.34 37.02
CA GLY A 171 17.28 2.79 36.86
C GLY A 171 16.12 3.39 37.65
N ASP A 172 15.96 4.71 37.57
CA ASP A 172 14.99 5.44 38.41
C ASP A 172 13.57 5.45 37.82
N THR A 173 13.47 5.49 36.49
CA THR A 173 12.18 5.53 35.77
C THR A 173 12.10 4.40 34.75
N PRO A 174 11.02 3.60 34.74
CA PRO A 174 10.80 2.59 33.71
C PRO A 174 10.79 3.23 32.31
N LEU A 175 11.51 2.63 31.36
CA LEU A 175 11.61 3.17 30.01
C LEU A 175 10.24 3.31 29.34
N ALA A 176 9.34 2.33 29.49
CA ALA A 176 7.97 2.42 28.94
C ALA A 176 7.22 3.68 29.42
N SER A 177 7.38 4.07 30.68
CA SER A 177 6.73 5.27 31.24
C SER A 177 7.28 6.57 30.66
N LEU A 178 8.54 6.60 30.23
CA LEU A 178 9.10 7.75 29.48
C LEU A 178 8.52 7.86 28.07
N LEU A 179 7.97 6.79 27.51
CA LEU A 179 7.41 6.76 26.16
C LEU A 179 5.92 7.10 26.20
N SER A 180 5.61 8.38 26.36
CA SER A 180 4.22 8.89 26.39
C SER A 180 3.40 8.26 27.52
N GLY A 181 4.03 7.92 28.66
CA GLY A 181 3.34 7.31 29.82
C GLY A 181 2.91 5.86 29.61
N GLY A 182 3.61 5.11 28.75
CA GLY A 182 3.31 3.71 28.48
C GLY A 182 3.65 2.75 29.62
N ASP A 183 3.26 1.50 29.44
CA ASP A 183 3.55 0.40 30.36
C ASP A 183 3.83 -0.92 29.61
N TYR A 184 3.61 -2.07 30.25
CA TYR A 184 3.90 -3.40 29.71
C TYR A 184 2.64 -4.29 29.61
N ASP A 185 1.44 -3.70 29.57
CA ASP A 185 0.16 -4.43 29.53
C ASP A 185 -0.26 -4.92 28.12
N GLY A 186 0.55 -4.57 27.11
CA GLY A 186 0.25 -4.81 25.70
C GLY A 186 0.78 -3.72 24.77
N ASP A 187 1.47 -2.70 25.30
CA ASP A 187 2.04 -1.61 24.51
C ASP A 187 3.05 -2.11 23.45
N GLN A 188 2.97 -1.48 22.28
CA GLN A 188 3.93 -1.65 21.19
C GLN A 188 4.75 -0.37 21.04
N CYS A 189 6.06 -0.54 20.95
CA CYS A 189 6.99 0.54 20.69
C CYS A 189 7.44 0.51 19.23
N TRP A 190 7.47 1.69 18.61
CA TRP A 190 8.26 1.91 17.40
C TRP A 190 9.74 1.87 17.78
N VAL A 191 10.50 1.02 17.10
CA VAL A 191 11.94 0.86 17.27
C VAL A 191 12.61 1.17 15.94
N CYS A 192 13.59 2.06 15.93
CA CYS A 192 14.32 2.47 14.74
C CYS A 192 15.82 2.43 14.97
N TRP A 193 16.55 1.81 14.04
CA TRP A 193 18.00 1.70 14.04
C TRP A 193 18.62 2.21 12.73
N ASP A 194 17.87 3.00 11.97
CA ASP A 194 18.39 3.67 10.78
C ASP A 194 19.49 4.68 11.18
N PRO A 195 20.75 4.49 10.73
CA PRO A 195 21.86 5.30 11.19
C PRO A 195 21.75 6.78 10.79
N ILE A 196 20.99 7.12 9.74
CA ILE A 196 20.77 8.51 9.33
C ILE A 196 19.89 9.22 10.36
N ILE A 197 18.84 8.55 10.83
CA ILE A 197 17.89 9.11 11.79
C ILE A 197 18.48 9.08 13.22
N VAL A 198 19.00 7.92 13.63
CA VAL A 198 19.44 7.70 15.01
C VAL A 198 20.66 8.55 15.39
N ARG A 199 21.57 8.81 14.44
CA ARG A 199 22.80 9.58 14.73
C ARG A 199 22.52 11.02 15.12
N GLU A 200 21.56 11.67 14.46
CA GLU A 200 21.26 13.09 14.66
C GLU A 200 20.38 13.33 15.90
N PHE A 201 19.72 12.30 16.42
CA PHE A 201 18.85 12.41 17.58
C PHE A 201 19.63 12.50 18.91
N LYS A 202 19.17 13.38 19.79
CA LYS A 202 19.67 13.55 21.16
C LYS A 202 18.51 13.49 22.15
N ASN A 203 18.70 12.76 23.26
CA ASN A 203 17.71 12.71 24.31
C ASN A 203 17.49 14.08 24.93
N THR A 204 16.22 14.40 25.19
CA THR A 204 15.83 15.48 26.08
C THR A 204 15.85 14.94 27.50
N GLU A 205 16.43 15.69 28.44
CA GLU A 205 16.39 15.32 29.86
C GLU A 205 14.96 15.34 30.39
N PHE A 206 14.61 14.35 31.20
CA PHE A 206 13.31 14.23 31.81
C PHE A 206 13.33 14.87 33.20
N ASP A 207 12.52 15.90 33.40
CA ASP A 207 12.38 16.58 34.69
C ASP A 207 11.06 16.16 35.36
N HIS A 208 11.17 15.39 36.44
CA HIS A 208 10.03 14.94 37.24
C HIS A 208 9.29 16.09 37.93
N GLU A 209 9.97 17.20 38.23
CA GLU A 209 9.36 18.36 38.89
C GLU A 209 8.55 19.21 37.90
N ALA A 210 8.80 19.05 36.60
CA ALA A 210 8.09 19.76 35.54
C ALA A 210 6.72 19.15 35.18
N ILE A 211 6.35 18.00 35.77
CA ILE A 211 5.06 17.34 35.51
C ILE A 211 3.96 18.13 36.23
N PRO A 212 3.01 18.74 35.51
CA PRO A 212 1.91 19.48 36.13
C PRO A 212 0.92 18.52 36.81
N SER A 213 0.32 18.94 37.92
CA SER A 213 -0.77 18.17 38.51
C SER A 213 -2.02 18.19 37.61
N PRO A 214 -2.93 17.19 37.71
CA PRO A 214 -4.22 17.25 37.02
C PRO A 214 -4.97 18.54 37.29
N GLU A 215 -4.93 19.03 38.53
CA GLU A 215 -5.57 20.26 38.98
C GLU A 215 -4.98 21.51 38.30
N ASP A 216 -3.67 21.56 38.10
CA ASP A 216 -2.98 22.66 37.36
C ASP A 216 -3.39 22.74 35.88
N LEU A 217 -3.89 21.62 35.36
CA LEU A 217 -4.46 21.48 34.02
C LEU A 217 -6.00 21.55 34.03
N GLY A 218 -6.61 21.95 35.14
CA GLY A 218 -8.05 22.13 35.25
C GLY A 218 -8.87 20.84 35.20
N LEU A 219 -8.23 19.68 35.40
CA LEU A 219 -8.92 18.41 35.56
C LEU A 219 -9.44 18.29 36.98
N ARG A 220 -10.70 17.86 37.12
CA ARG A 220 -11.31 17.60 38.43
C ARG A 220 -11.50 16.09 38.66
N PRO A 221 -11.28 15.60 39.88
CA PRO A 221 -11.63 14.23 40.25
C PRO A 221 -13.15 14.07 40.34
N CYS A 222 -13.66 13.03 39.69
CA CYS A 222 -15.07 12.63 39.59
C CYS A 222 -15.23 11.16 39.99
N TRP A 223 -14.46 10.71 40.96
CA TRP A 223 -14.56 9.37 41.53
C TRP A 223 -15.21 9.39 42.90
N THR A 224 -15.83 8.27 43.28
CA THR A 224 -16.36 8.05 44.62
C THR A 224 -15.94 6.65 45.05
N PRO A 225 -15.35 6.47 46.25
CA PRO A 225 -14.99 5.15 46.75
C PRO A 225 -16.20 4.21 46.74
N MET A 226 -16.01 2.95 46.32
CA MET A 226 -17.08 1.96 46.26
C MET A 226 -17.79 1.78 47.61
N SER A 227 -17.05 1.91 48.73
CA SER A 227 -17.61 1.85 50.09
C SER A 227 -18.67 2.92 50.39
N LYS A 228 -18.67 4.04 49.65
CA LYS A 228 -19.67 5.11 49.77
C LYS A 228 -20.83 4.94 48.80
N ILE A 229 -20.76 3.98 47.88
CA ILE A 229 -21.82 3.70 46.91
C ILE A 229 -22.77 2.68 47.53
N GLY A 230 -23.97 3.13 47.90
CA GLY A 230 -24.95 2.31 48.64
C GLY A 230 -25.67 1.23 47.84
N SER A 231 -25.54 1.18 46.51
CA SER A 231 -26.15 0.13 45.68
C SER A 231 -25.49 -0.01 44.31
N THR A 232 -25.62 -1.18 43.68
CA THR A 232 -25.12 -1.46 42.33
C THR A 232 -25.78 -0.59 41.27
N GLU A 233 -27.07 -0.30 41.41
CA GLU A 233 -27.83 0.56 40.48
C GLU A 233 -27.27 1.98 40.50
N LYS A 234 -26.92 2.50 41.69
CA LYS A 234 -26.31 3.83 41.84
C LYS A 234 -24.91 3.86 41.23
N PHE A 235 -24.12 2.79 41.40
CA PHE A 235 -22.83 2.65 40.74
C PHE A 235 -22.98 2.71 39.22
N LEU A 236 -23.85 1.87 38.66
CA LEU A 236 -24.08 1.80 37.22
C LEU A 236 -24.59 3.14 36.68
N ALA A 237 -25.59 3.76 37.33
CA ALA A 237 -26.11 5.06 36.93
C ALA A 237 -25.01 6.13 36.89
N ASN A 238 -24.17 6.21 37.93
CA ASN A 238 -23.05 7.17 37.96
C ASN A 238 -22.01 6.88 36.87
N ALA A 239 -21.66 5.60 36.66
CA ALA A 239 -20.72 5.19 35.62
C ALA A 239 -21.25 5.52 34.21
N PHE A 240 -22.53 5.29 33.96
CA PHE A 240 -23.19 5.68 32.70
C PHE A 240 -23.17 7.20 32.52
N MET A 241 -23.60 7.96 33.52
CA MET A 241 -23.63 9.42 33.46
C MET A 241 -22.26 10.03 33.18
N PHE A 242 -21.19 9.44 33.72
CA PHE A 242 -19.83 9.89 33.45
C PHE A 242 -19.34 9.49 32.05
N ASN A 243 -19.59 8.25 31.61
CA ASN A 243 -19.10 7.75 30.32
C ASN A 243 -19.86 8.28 29.09
N VAL A 244 -21.08 8.78 29.27
CA VAL A 244 -21.89 9.44 28.21
C VAL A 244 -21.36 10.84 27.88
N LYS A 245 -20.62 11.49 28.80
CA LYS A 245 -20.05 12.81 28.54
C LYS A 245 -19.04 12.76 27.38
N PRO A 246 -19.03 13.76 26.50
CA PRO A 246 -18.09 13.81 25.38
C PRO A 246 -16.66 13.94 25.91
N SER A 247 -15.74 13.17 25.32
CA SER A 247 -14.31 13.30 25.62
C SER A 247 -13.72 14.52 24.93
N LYS A 248 -12.88 15.26 25.67
CA LYS A 248 -12.08 16.37 25.14
C LYS A 248 -10.77 15.93 24.49
N LEU A 249 -10.43 14.64 24.53
CA LEU A 249 -9.19 14.09 23.99
C LEU A 249 -8.96 14.51 22.53
N GLY A 250 -9.92 14.22 21.64
CA GLY A 250 -9.78 14.55 20.22
C GLY A 250 -9.76 16.07 19.93
N GLN A 251 -10.45 16.87 20.74
CA GLN A 251 -10.40 18.34 20.62
C GLN A 251 -9.00 18.85 21.02
N CYS A 252 -8.48 18.36 22.15
CA CYS A 252 -7.15 18.69 22.63
C CYS A 252 -6.04 18.25 21.66
N THR A 253 -6.17 17.07 21.04
CA THR A 253 -5.18 16.58 20.06
C THR A 253 -5.11 17.49 18.84
N ASN A 254 -6.28 17.85 18.29
CA ASN A 254 -6.35 18.75 17.14
C ASN A 254 -5.82 20.15 17.47
N GLU A 255 -6.13 20.66 18.66
CA GLU A 255 -5.67 21.97 19.11
C GLU A 255 -4.14 21.99 19.34
N HIS A 256 -3.59 20.97 20.00
CA HIS A 256 -2.14 20.80 20.19
C HIS A 256 -1.39 20.75 18.85
N GLU A 257 -1.87 19.91 17.92
CA GLU A 257 -1.29 19.78 16.59
C GLU A 257 -1.32 21.12 15.84
N THR A 258 -2.47 21.78 15.83
CA THR A 258 -2.66 23.06 15.14
C THR A 258 -1.76 24.14 15.73
N PHE A 259 -1.71 24.25 17.06
CA PHE A 259 -0.87 25.20 17.77
C PHE A 259 0.62 24.97 17.47
N CYS A 260 1.10 23.73 17.60
CA CYS A 260 2.50 23.40 17.33
C CYS A 260 2.90 23.65 15.88
N TYR A 261 2.00 23.40 14.93
CA TYR A 261 2.22 23.69 13.51
C TYR A 261 2.43 25.20 13.28
N HIS A 262 1.57 26.04 13.85
CA HIS A 262 1.61 27.49 13.63
C HIS A 262 2.74 28.20 14.37
N GLU A 263 3.10 27.73 15.57
CA GLU A 263 4.28 28.21 16.31
C GLU A 263 5.59 27.59 15.77
N ASN A 264 5.49 26.53 14.98
CA ASN A 264 6.61 25.69 14.52
C ASN A 264 7.51 25.22 15.69
N ASN A 265 6.91 24.92 16.84
CA ASN A 265 7.63 24.61 18.07
C ASN A 265 6.80 23.73 19.03
N ILE A 266 7.30 22.53 19.32
CA ILE A 266 6.67 21.58 20.26
C ILE A 266 7.11 21.79 21.72
N ALA A 267 8.18 22.55 21.96
CA ALA A 267 8.76 22.77 23.29
C ALA A 267 8.27 24.08 23.97
N SER A 268 7.32 24.78 23.34
CA SER A 268 6.73 25.97 23.95
C SER A 268 5.90 25.62 25.19
N LYS A 269 5.79 26.54 26.15
CA LYS A 269 5.05 26.30 27.41
C LYS A 269 3.61 25.86 27.19
N ILE A 270 2.93 26.40 26.17
CA ILE A 270 1.55 26.03 25.84
C ILE A 270 1.48 24.65 25.20
N ALA A 271 2.39 24.34 24.25
CA ALA A 271 2.47 23.03 23.62
C ALA A 271 2.71 21.93 24.66
N VAL A 272 3.71 22.10 25.53
CA VAL A 272 4.04 21.16 26.61
C VAL A 272 2.86 20.98 27.59
N ARG A 273 2.15 22.06 27.95
CA ARG A 273 0.95 21.95 28.80
C ARG A 273 -0.17 21.16 28.13
N LEU A 274 -0.41 21.39 26.83
CA LEU A 274 -1.40 20.63 26.06
C LEU A 274 -0.98 19.15 25.91
N ALA A 275 0.30 18.86 25.72
CA ALA A 275 0.84 17.50 25.67
C ALA A 275 0.64 16.74 27.00
N TRP A 276 0.91 17.39 28.14
CA TRP A 276 0.60 16.82 29.46
C TRP A 276 -0.90 16.60 29.66
N LEU A 277 -1.74 17.56 29.24
CA LEU A 277 -3.19 17.40 29.28
C LEU A 277 -3.64 16.17 28.46
N LEU A 278 -3.07 15.95 27.27
CA LEU A 278 -3.34 14.75 26.47
C LEU A 278 -3.02 13.47 27.22
N SER A 279 -1.88 13.42 27.91
CA SER A 279 -1.45 12.27 28.71
C SER A 279 -2.50 11.90 29.77
N TYR A 280 -3.07 12.89 30.47
CA TYR A 280 -4.17 12.64 31.42
C TYR A 280 -5.50 12.31 30.75
N LEU A 281 -5.79 12.88 29.58
CA LEU A 281 -7.07 12.69 28.89
C LEU A 281 -7.25 11.27 28.32
N VAL A 282 -6.15 10.60 27.94
CA VAL A 282 -6.16 9.19 27.50
C VAL A 282 -6.75 8.30 28.60
N ASP A 283 -6.39 8.57 29.85
CA ASP A 283 -6.78 7.79 31.03
C ASP A 283 -7.91 8.42 31.84
N SER A 284 -8.48 9.52 31.37
CA SER A 284 -9.50 10.27 32.12
C SER A 284 -10.69 9.41 32.52
N LYS A 285 -11.08 8.45 31.67
CA LYS A 285 -12.19 7.52 31.96
C LYS A 285 -11.90 6.54 33.08
N LYS A 286 -10.69 5.98 33.13
CA LYS A 286 -10.27 5.01 34.17
C LYS A 286 -9.91 5.71 35.47
N ALA A 287 -9.28 6.88 35.38
CA ALA A 287 -8.90 7.70 36.53
C ALA A 287 -10.09 8.47 37.15
N GLY A 288 -11.21 8.55 36.43
CA GLY A 288 -12.36 9.34 36.85
C GLY A 288 -12.04 10.83 36.89
N LEU A 289 -11.31 11.34 35.90
CA LEU A 289 -10.99 12.76 35.75
C LEU A 289 -11.90 13.39 34.69
N GLU A 290 -12.31 14.63 34.92
CA GLU A 290 -13.13 15.40 33.97
C GLU A 290 -12.49 16.75 33.70
N LEU A 291 -12.38 17.12 32.41
CA LEU A 291 -12.04 18.47 32.00
C LEU A 291 -13.34 19.26 31.78
N THR A 292 -13.53 20.35 32.51
CA THR A 292 -14.71 21.21 32.34
C THR A 292 -14.57 22.09 31.10
N GLU A 293 -15.70 22.55 30.54
CA GLU A 293 -15.68 23.47 29.39
C GLU A 293 -14.96 24.79 29.74
N GLU A 294 -15.18 25.30 30.95
CA GLU A 294 -14.51 26.51 31.42
C GLU A 294 -12.99 26.32 31.54
N ALA A 295 -12.52 25.18 32.05
CA ALA A 295 -11.09 24.88 32.09
C ALA A 295 -10.50 24.76 30.68
N TRP A 296 -11.23 24.12 29.77
CA TRP A 296 -10.83 23.99 28.37
C TRP A 296 -10.68 25.35 27.68
N GLU A 297 -11.64 26.26 27.83
CA GLU A 297 -11.57 27.61 27.24
C GLU A 297 -10.40 28.44 27.79
N HIS A 298 -10.00 28.24 29.05
CA HIS A 298 -8.82 28.90 29.62
C HIS A 298 -7.49 28.34 29.11
N LEU A 299 -7.44 27.04 28.79
CA LEU A 299 -6.23 26.36 28.30
C LEU A 299 -6.06 26.49 26.79
N LYS A 300 -7.14 26.81 26.07
CA LYS A 300 -7.12 26.95 24.63
C LYS A 300 -6.15 28.08 24.22
N PRO A 301 -5.24 27.83 23.27
CA PRO A 301 -4.37 28.87 22.75
C PRO A 301 -5.17 30.05 22.20
N LYS A 302 -4.74 31.27 22.53
CA LYS A 302 -5.31 32.49 21.97
C LYS A 302 -4.53 32.89 20.74
N TYR A 303 -5.11 32.67 19.58
CA TYR A 303 -4.51 33.06 18.31
C TYR A 303 -4.65 34.56 18.07
N THR A 304 -3.58 35.21 17.63
CA THR A 304 -3.54 36.64 17.31
C THR A 304 -4.23 36.98 15.99
N LYS A 305 -4.38 36.00 15.09
CA LYS A 305 -5.06 36.18 13.80
C LYS A 305 -6.54 35.81 13.95
N VAL A 306 -7.42 36.59 13.31
CA VAL A 306 -8.87 36.34 13.25
C VAL A 306 -9.14 35.39 12.08
N PHE A 307 -9.85 34.28 12.34
CA PHE A 307 -10.17 33.26 11.34
C PHE A 307 -11.67 33.21 11.06
N THR A 308 -12.03 32.75 9.86
CA THR A 308 -13.43 32.62 9.43
C THR A 308 -13.73 31.19 8.99
N GLU A 309 -15.02 30.84 8.85
CA GLU A 309 -15.42 29.54 8.30
C GLU A 309 -14.87 29.28 6.87
N LYS A 310 -14.54 30.33 6.13
CA LYS A 310 -13.96 30.24 4.77
C LYS A 310 -12.45 30.03 4.76
N GLU A 311 -11.76 30.40 5.83
CA GLU A 311 -10.31 30.21 6.01
C GLU A 311 -10.06 29.62 7.41
N PRO A 312 -10.33 28.32 7.59
CA PRO A 312 -10.17 27.67 8.88
C PRO A 312 -8.68 27.59 9.25
N PHE A 313 -8.41 27.70 10.55
CA PHE A 313 -7.07 27.58 11.12
C PHE A 313 -6.63 26.12 11.16
N LEU A 314 -6.21 25.60 9.99
CA LEU A 314 -5.81 24.21 9.83
C LEU A 314 -4.40 24.15 9.22
N PRO A 315 -3.58 23.19 9.64
CA PRO A 315 -2.30 22.92 8.99
C PRO A 315 -2.47 22.67 7.49
N ALA A 316 -1.58 23.20 6.65
CA ALA A 316 -1.72 23.14 5.20
C ALA A 316 -1.68 21.68 4.71
N TYR A 317 -0.83 20.83 5.31
CA TYR A 317 -0.77 19.41 5.01
C TYR A 317 -2.11 18.65 5.16
N LYS A 318 -3.09 19.17 5.91
CA LYS A 318 -4.43 18.55 6.02
C LYS A 318 -5.33 18.80 4.81
N SER A 319 -4.96 19.69 3.88
CA SER A 319 -5.78 19.99 2.72
C SER A 319 -5.81 18.83 1.71
N LEU A 320 -4.69 18.12 1.53
CA LEU A 320 -4.60 17.00 0.59
C LEU A 320 -5.53 15.86 0.98
N SER A 321 -5.64 15.55 2.27
CA SER A 321 -6.62 14.58 2.79
C SER A 321 -8.08 14.99 2.52
N ARG A 322 -8.34 16.26 2.22
CA ARG A 322 -9.65 16.80 1.84
C ARG A 322 -9.82 16.97 0.32
N GLY A 323 -8.86 16.48 -0.47
CA GLY A 323 -8.90 16.52 -1.92
C GLY A 323 -8.55 17.88 -2.54
N SER A 324 -7.90 18.79 -1.79
CA SER A 324 -7.49 20.09 -2.31
C SER A 324 -6.02 20.40 -2.04
N ARG A 325 -5.36 21.02 -3.03
CA ARG A 325 -4.02 21.59 -2.85
C ARG A 325 -4.17 22.96 -2.17
N PRO A 326 -3.40 23.27 -1.12
CA PRO A 326 -3.53 24.56 -0.47
C PRO A 326 -2.89 25.64 -1.36
N PRO A 327 -3.43 26.88 -1.37
CA PRO A 327 -2.85 27.96 -2.18
C PRO A 327 -1.48 28.40 -1.65
N VAL A 328 -1.24 28.25 -0.35
CA VAL A 328 0.01 28.60 0.33
C VAL A 328 0.26 27.56 1.43
N TRP A 329 1.52 27.14 1.60
CA TRP A 329 1.99 26.30 2.69
C TRP A 329 3.25 26.89 3.35
N ASN A 330 3.64 26.40 4.52
CA ASN A 330 4.79 26.89 5.26
C ASN A 330 6.00 25.96 5.07
N SER A 331 6.89 26.26 4.13
CA SER A 331 8.12 25.48 3.90
C SER A 331 9.12 25.48 5.07
N PHE A 332 8.92 26.31 6.11
CA PHE A 332 9.68 26.21 7.36
C PHE A 332 9.12 25.14 8.32
N ASN A 333 7.87 24.71 8.12
CA ASN A 333 7.32 23.57 8.84
C ASN A 333 7.77 22.27 8.16
N MET A 334 8.36 21.38 8.95
CA MET A 334 8.94 20.13 8.46
C MET A 334 7.93 19.26 7.68
N VAL A 335 6.67 19.21 8.13
CA VAL A 335 5.64 18.36 7.50
C VAL A 335 5.22 18.93 6.17
N ASP A 336 4.97 20.23 6.09
CA ASP A 336 4.63 20.93 4.84
C ASP A 336 5.78 20.84 3.82
N TYR A 337 7.02 21.09 4.25
CA TYR A 337 8.20 20.98 3.39
C TYR A 337 8.32 19.57 2.80
N LEU A 338 8.28 18.55 3.66
CA LEU A 338 8.38 17.16 3.22
C LEU A 338 7.23 16.79 2.29
N LEU A 339 6.01 17.25 2.57
CA LEU A 339 4.84 16.90 1.78
C LEU A 339 4.80 17.64 0.43
N PHE A 340 4.87 18.96 0.43
CA PHE A 340 4.62 19.77 -0.76
C PHE A 340 5.88 19.99 -1.58
N ASP A 341 6.99 20.34 -0.94
CA ASP A 341 8.23 20.72 -1.62
C ASP A 341 9.05 19.49 -2.04
N VAL A 342 8.86 18.35 -1.36
CA VAL A 342 9.54 17.08 -1.69
C VAL A 342 8.58 16.06 -2.29
N ILE A 343 7.64 15.52 -1.51
CA ILE A 343 6.84 14.36 -1.95
C ILE A 343 5.95 14.68 -3.15
N VAL A 344 5.16 15.75 -3.09
CA VAL A 344 4.25 16.14 -4.19
C VAL A 344 5.04 16.51 -5.43
N ALA A 345 6.07 17.35 -5.29
CA ALA A 345 6.91 17.77 -6.40
C ALA A 345 7.60 16.58 -7.10
N GLU A 346 8.22 15.68 -6.35
CA GLU A 346 8.87 14.49 -6.91
C GLU A 346 7.84 13.50 -7.49
N SER A 347 6.68 13.34 -6.86
CA SER A 347 5.60 12.48 -7.38
C SER A 347 5.10 12.94 -8.75
N GLU A 348 4.84 14.25 -8.90
CA GLU A 348 4.40 14.83 -10.18
C GLU A 348 5.46 14.61 -11.26
N GLN A 349 6.74 14.81 -10.94
CA GLN A 349 7.84 14.56 -11.87
C GLN A 349 7.99 13.08 -12.24
N MET A 350 7.87 12.16 -11.28
CA MET A 350 7.98 10.71 -11.53
C MET A 350 6.91 10.19 -12.48
N ILE A 351 5.68 10.69 -12.35
CA ILE A 351 4.59 10.35 -13.27
C ILE A 351 4.89 10.85 -14.68
N VAL A 352 5.34 12.10 -14.84
CA VAL A 352 5.71 12.65 -16.16
C VAL A 352 6.87 11.87 -16.79
N ARG A 353 7.90 11.53 -16.01
CA ARG A 353 9.02 10.71 -16.48
C ARG A 353 8.56 9.31 -16.87
N PHE A 354 7.61 8.73 -16.14
CA PHE A 354 7.07 7.40 -16.43
C PHE A 354 6.26 7.39 -17.72
N ASP A 355 5.41 8.41 -17.93
CA ASP A 355 4.62 8.54 -19.14
C ASP A 355 5.54 8.66 -20.37
N LYS A 356 6.56 9.52 -20.29
CA LYS A 356 7.60 9.65 -21.34
C LYS A 356 8.36 8.34 -21.58
N PHE A 357 8.78 7.67 -20.50
CA PHE A 357 9.45 6.36 -20.58
C PHE A 357 8.59 5.33 -21.30
N CYS A 358 7.28 5.30 -21.04
CA CYS A 358 6.36 4.39 -21.72
C CYS A 358 6.23 4.76 -23.20
N GLU A 359 6.15 6.04 -23.57
CA GLU A 359 6.10 6.47 -24.98
C GLU A 359 7.33 6.00 -25.78
N GLU A 360 8.51 6.00 -25.15
CA GLU A 360 9.78 5.59 -25.79
C GLU A 360 9.93 4.06 -25.93
N HIS A 361 9.36 3.28 -25.00
CA HIS A 361 9.63 1.83 -24.91
C HIS A 361 8.40 0.94 -25.16
N SER A 362 7.21 1.51 -25.36
CA SER A 362 6.00 0.71 -25.58
C SER A 362 6.05 -0.04 -26.92
N GLY A 363 5.64 -1.30 -26.88
CA GLY A 363 5.48 -2.16 -28.05
C GLY A 363 4.25 -1.79 -28.89
N LEU A 364 3.87 -2.71 -29.79
CA LEU A 364 2.74 -2.51 -30.68
C LEU A 364 1.43 -2.26 -29.89
N PRO A 365 0.54 -1.39 -30.40
CA PRO A 365 -0.73 -1.07 -29.72
C PRO A 365 -1.71 -2.25 -29.69
N ILE A 366 -1.48 -3.28 -30.51
CA ILE A 366 -2.29 -4.49 -30.59
C ILE A 366 -1.35 -5.69 -30.45
N ASP A 367 -1.68 -6.61 -29.54
CA ASP A 367 -1.01 -7.89 -29.42
C ASP A 367 -1.47 -8.84 -30.54
N PRO A 368 -0.58 -9.29 -31.44
CA PRO A 368 -0.94 -10.15 -32.57
C PRO A 368 -1.53 -11.49 -32.11
N ASP A 369 -1.12 -11.99 -30.94
CA ASP A 369 -1.58 -13.29 -30.42
C ASP A 369 -3.07 -13.24 -30.06
N LEU A 370 -3.55 -12.08 -29.58
CA LEU A 370 -4.94 -11.90 -29.15
C LEU A 370 -5.90 -11.73 -30.33
N VAL A 371 -5.42 -11.22 -31.47
CA VAL A 371 -6.24 -11.03 -32.68
C VAL A 371 -6.14 -12.19 -33.66
N ALA A 372 -5.15 -13.08 -33.53
CA ALA A 372 -4.91 -14.18 -34.46
C ALA A 372 -6.16 -15.06 -34.72
N ILE A 373 -6.95 -15.35 -33.67
CA ILE A 373 -8.18 -16.15 -33.80
C ILE A 373 -9.18 -15.42 -34.70
N TRP A 374 -9.46 -14.15 -34.43
CA TRP A 374 -10.35 -13.34 -35.25
C TRP A 374 -9.83 -13.19 -36.68
N ASP A 375 -8.54 -12.87 -36.84
CA ASP A 375 -7.92 -12.62 -38.14
C ASP A 375 -8.00 -13.84 -39.05
N ASN A 376 -7.73 -15.03 -38.51
CA ASN A 376 -7.83 -16.28 -39.27
C ASN A 376 -9.26 -16.54 -39.76
N VAL A 377 -10.25 -16.34 -38.88
CA VAL A 377 -11.67 -16.57 -39.21
C VAL A 377 -12.20 -15.49 -40.17
N GLU A 378 -11.76 -14.24 -40.01
CA GLU A 378 -12.12 -13.13 -40.89
C GLU A 378 -11.53 -13.31 -42.30
N GLN A 379 -10.28 -13.76 -42.40
CA GLN A 379 -9.66 -14.09 -43.68
C GLN A 379 -10.41 -15.22 -44.41
N GLN A 380 -10.79 -16.28 -43.69
CA GLN A 380 -11.62 -17.36 -44.24
C GLN A 380 -12.98 -16.81 -44.73
N ALA A 381 -13.64 -15.98 -43.93
CA ALA A 381 -14.93 -15.39 -44.28
C ALA A 381 -14.86 -14.49 -45.53
N ILE A 382 -13.78 -13.73 -45.69
CA ILE A 382 -13.57 -12.88 -46.87
C ILE A 382 -13.39 -13.76 -48.12
N LYS A 383 -12.63 -14.84 -48.03
CA LYS A 383 -12.43 -15.78 -49.13
C LYS A 383 -13.73 -16.47 -49.54
N GLU A 384 -14.47 -16.99 -48.58
CA GLU A 384 -15.77 -17.66 -48.84
C GLU A 384 -16.80 -16.70 -49.44
N LYS A 385 -16.80 -15.43 -49.01
CA LYS A 385 -17.64 -14.39 -49.62
C LYS A 385 -17.31 -14.15 -51.09
N GLN A 386 -16.02 -14.17 -51.45
CA GLN A 386 -15.59 -14.07 -52.86
C GLN A 386 -16.04 -15.29 -53.68
N GLU A 387 -16.22 -16.44 -53.03
CA GLU A 387 -16.76 -17.68 -53.60
C GLU A 387 -18.31 -17.77 -53.54
N ASN A 388 -19.01 -16.64 -53.32
CA ASN A 388 -20.47 -16.54 -53.18
C ASN A 388 -21.08 -17.29 -51.97
N LYS A 389 -20.32 -17.48 -50.89
CA LYS A 389 -20.80 -18.03 -49.60
C LYS A 389 -20.66 -16.98 -48.49
N PRO A 390 -21.61 -16.05 -48.33
CA PRO A 390 -21.45 -14.90 -47.44
C PRO A 390 -21.83 -15.18 -45.98
N ASP A 391 -22.29 -16.38 -45.62
CA ASP A 391 -22.91 -16.67 -44.32
C ASP A 391 -21.96 -16.43 -43.14
N LEU A 392 -20.72 -16.92 -43.25
CA LEU A 392 -19.68 -16.70 -42.23
C LEU A 392 -19.34 -15.20 -42.10
N TYR A 393 -19.23 -14.49 -43.22
CA TYR A 393 -18.96 -13.05 -43.22
C TYR A 393 -20.08 -12.25 -42.55
N ASN A 394 -21.34 -12.59 -42.84
CA ASN A 394 -22.51 -11.94 -42.25
C ASN A 394 -22.57 -12.21 -40.74
N ALA A 395 -22.26 -13.43 -40.30
CA ALA A 395 -22.21 -13.79 -38.90
C ALA A 395 -21.14 -12.99 -38.13
N LEU A 396 -19.92 -12.87 -38.67
CA LEU A 396 -18.85 -12.08 -38.05
C LEU A 396 -19.18 -10.58 -38.01
N HIS A 397 -19.74 -10.03 -39.09
CA HIS A 397 -20.16 -8.63 -39.13
C HIS A 397 -21.25 -8.34 -38.08
N ASN A 398 -22.20 -9.26 -37.92
CA ASN A 398 -23.25 -9.16 -36.89
C ASN A 398 -22.65 -9.23 -35.48
N LEU A 399 -21.74 -10.18 -35.21
CA LEU A 399 -21.05 -10.28 -33.92
C LEU A 399 -20.30 -8.99 -33.59
N ARG A 400 -19.52 -8.46 -34.54
CA ARG A 400 -18.79 -7.20 -34.37
C ARG A 400 -19.73 -6.04 -34.04
N LYS A 401 -20.89 -5.96 -34.70
CA LYS A 401 -21.93 -4.97 -34.41
C LYS A 401 -22.47 -5.11 -32.98
N GLN A 402 -22.82 -6.34 -32.56
CA GLN A 402 -23.33 -6.59 -31.21
C GLN A 402 -22.32 -6.25 -30.12
N VAL A 403 -21.03 -6.55 -30.33
CA VAL A 403 -19.96 -6.17 -29.38
C VAL A 403 -19.89 -4.65 -29.21
N ARG A 404 -19.98 -3.88 -30.31
CA ARG A 404 -20.00 -2.40 -30.24
C ARG A 404 -21.23 -1.88 -29.51
N GLU A 405 -22.40 -2.47 -29.75
CA GLU A 405 -23.65 -2.11 -29.09
C GLU A 405 -23.53 -2.34 -27.58
N LYS A 406 -23.07 -3.52 -27.15
CA LYS A 406 -22.88 -3.83 -25.72
C LYS A 406 -21.83 -2.97 -25.04
N LYS A 407 -20.75 -2.64 -25.76
CA LYS A 407 -19.75 -1.69 -25.28
C LYS A 407 -20.34 -0.28 -25.10
N ALA A 408 -21.19 0.17 -26.02
CA ALA A 408 -21.87 1.47 -25.92
C ALA A 408 -22.87 1.51 -24.75
N GLU A 409 -23.67 0.45 -24.57
CA GLU A 409 -24.57 0.31 -23.41
C GLU A 409 -23.79 0.37 -22.09
N TRP A 410 -22.64 -0.31 -22.02
CA TRP A 410 -21.79 -0.30 -20.84
C TRP A 410 -21.17 1.08 -20.58
N ASP A 411 -20.71 1.78 -21.62
CA ASP A 411 -20.17 3.15 -21.53
C ASP A 411 -21.24 4.14 -21.02
N GLU A 412 -22.50 4.00 -21.46
CA GLU A 412 -23.61 4.83 -21.00
C GLU A 412 -23.90 4.63 -19.50
N PHE A 413 -23.87 3.39 -19.04
CA PHE A 413 -24.14 3.04 -17.64
C PHE A 413 -22.95 3.36 -16.69
N ASN A 414 -21.72 3.18 -17.18
CA ASN A 414 -20.49 3.25 -16.37
C ASN A 414 -19.60 4.46 -16.68
N GLY A 415 -20.13 5.43 -17.42
CA GLY A 415 -19.44 6.64 -17.87
C GLY A 415 -18.88 7.53 -16.73
N PRO A 416 -18.29 8.68 -17.08
CA PRO A 416 -17.49 9.50 -16.14
C PRO A 416 -18.26 10.00 -14.90
N THR A 417 -19.59 10.13 -15.00
CA THR A 417 -20.46 10.58 -13.90
C THR A 417 -20.98 9.44 -13.03
N SER A 418 -20.71 8.19 -13.42
CA SER A 418 -21.21 7.00 -12.75
C SER A 418 -20.49 6.76 -11.42
N ARG A 419 -21.26 6.69 -10.33
CA ARG A 419 -20.77 6.34 -8.98
C ARG A 419 -20.69 4.82 -8.75
N THR A 420 -20.81 4.02 -9.83
CA THR A 420 -20.75 2.56 -9.74
C THR A 420 -19.38 2.12 -9.21
N PRO A 421 -19.33 1.31 -8.13
CA PRO A 421 -18.07 0.77 -7.61
C PRO A 421 -17.30 0.00 -8.66
N TYR A 422 -15.96 0.09 -8.63
CA TYR A 422 -15.08 -0.51 -9.63
C TYR A 422 -15.36 -2.01 -9.87
N ALA A 423 -15.47 -2.80 -8.80
CA ALA A 423 -15.78 -4.23 -8.90
C ALA A 423 -17.10 -4.52 -9.63
N ARG A 424 -18.11 -3.65 -9.47
CA ARG A 424 -19.40 -3.79 -10.15
C ARG A 424 -19.31 -3.45 -11.64
N LYS A 425 -18.44 -2.51 -12.03
CA LYS A 425 -18.16 -2.21 -13.45
C LYS A 425 -17.61 -3.43 -14.18
N ILE A 426 -16.80 -4.24 -13.50
CA ILE A 426 -16.22 -5.47 -14.06
C ILE A 426 -17.29 -6.53 -14.29
N VAL A 427 -18.08 -6.83 -13.26
CA VAL A 427 -19.17 -7.80 -13.34
C VAL A 427 -20.18 -7.41 -14.41
N ASP A 428 -20.53 -6.12 -14.49
CA ASP A 428 -21.45 -5.59 -15.50
C ASP A 428 -20.89 -5.73 -16.92
N ALA A 429 -19.59 -5.47 -17.14
CA ALA A 429 -18.96 -5.67 -18.45
C ALA A 429 -19.04 -7.14 -18.90
N ALA A 430 -18.73 -8.08 -18.00
CA ALA A 430 -18.82 -9.51 -18.27
C ALA A 430 -20.25 -9.92 -18.63
N GLN A 431 -21.23 -9.51 -17.83
CA GLN A 431 -22.64 -9.78 -18.07
C GLN A 431 -23.10 -9.22 -19.43
N LYS A 432 -22.71 -7.99 -19.77
CA LYS A 432 -23.07 -7.36 -21.04
C LYS A 432 -22.56 -8.13 -22.25
N LEU A 433 -21.36 -8.70 -22.16
CA LEU A 433 -20.84 -9.51 -23.26
C LEU A 433 -21.46 -10.91 -23.29
N GLU A 434 -21.81 -11.48 -22.14
CA GLU A 434 -22.58 -12.74 -22.03
C GLU A 434 -23.96 -12.66 -22.70
N GLU A 435 -24.58 -11.47 -22.76
CA GLU A 435 -25.84 -11.26 -23.49
C GLU A 435 -25.75 -11.52 -25.00
N ILE A 436 -24.54 -11.61 -25.59
CA ILE A 436 -24.31 -12.01 -27.01
C ILE A 436 -24.41 -13.54 -27.16
N HIS A 437 -25.40 -14.14 -26.50
CA HIS A 437 -25.71 -15.55 -26.53
C HIS A 437 -27.18 -15.72 -26.98
N PRO A 438 -27.50 -16.70 -27.84
CA PRO A 438 -26.66 -17.80 -28.35
C PRO A 438 -25.76 -17.43 -29.55
N PRO A 439 -24.77 -18.28 -29.88
CA PRO A 439 -23.99 -18.16 -31.10
C PRO A 439 -24.88 -18.11 -32.35
N PRO A 440 -24.45 -17.42 -33.43
CA PRO A 440 -25.22 -17.33 -34.67
C PRO A 440 -25.51 -18.72 -35.25
N ASP A 441 -26.77 -18.95 -35.63
CA ASP A 441 -27.21 -20.18 -36.30
C ASP A 441 -27.13 -20.00 -37.82
N PHE A 442 -26.14 -20.66 -38.42
CA PHE A 442 -25.92 -20.68 -39.85
C PHE A 442 -25.24 -21.98 -40.26
N ASP A 443 -25.42 -22.37 -41.52
CA ASP A 443 -24.92 -23.64 -42.06
C ASP A 443 -23.43 -23.55 -42.42
N HIS A 444 -22.58 -23.70 -41.40
CA HIS A 444 -21.13 -23.65 -41.53
C HIS A 444 -20.45 -24.50 -40.43
N PRO A 445 -19.31 -25.17 -40.69
CA PRO A 445 -18.59 -25.94 -39.67
C PRO A 445 -18.25 -25.15 -38.41
N LEU A 446 -17.84 -23.89 -38.55
CA LEU A 446 -17.58 -22.99 -37.41
C LEU A 446 -18.87 -22.62 -36.68
N GLY A 447 -19.98 -22.40 -37.38
CA GLY A 447 -21.29 -22.15 -36.76
C GLY A 447 -21.78 -23.37 -35.95
N HIS A 448 -21.51 -24.59 -36.43
CA HIS A 448 -21.75 -25.81 -35.65
C HIS A 448 -20.83 -25.90 -34.42
N THR A 449 -19.55 -25.57 -34.58
CA THR A 449 -18.56 -25.61 -33.49
C THR A 449 -18.93 -24.63 -32.37
N TRP A 450 -19.26 -23.38 -32.71
CA TRP A 450 -19.61 -22.35 -31.72
C TRP A 450 -20.89 -22.69 -30.95
N ARG A 451 -21.88 -23.32 -31.61
CA ARG A 451 -23.11 -23.78 -30.95
C ARG A 451 -22.89 -24.89 -29.93
N ASN A 452 -21.91 -25.76 -30.17
CA ASN A 452 -21.65 -26.92 -29.32
C ASN A 452 -20.49 -26.70 -28.34
N SER A 453 -19.73 -25.60 -28.48
CA SER A 453 -18.60 -25.26 -27.63
C SER A 453 -18.68 -23.80 -27.17
N SER A 454 -19.23 -23.59 -25.97
CA SER A 454 -19.23 -22.27 -25.29
C SER A 454 -17.81 -21.71 -25.18
N TYR A 455 -16.83 -22.60 -25.00
CA TYR A 455 -15.41 -22.27 -24.91
C TYR A 455 -14.85 -21.63 -26.19
N GLU A 456 -15.05 -22.26 -27.35
CA GLU A 456 -14.57 -21.68 -28.63
C GLU A 456 -15.34 -20.40 -29.01
N TRP A 457 -16.62 -20.33 -28.64
CA TRP A 457 -17.41 -19.13 -28.81
C TRP A 457 -16.90 -17.95 -27.95
N GLU A 458 -16.56 -18.21 -26.69
CA GLU A 458 -15.99 -17.20 -25.78
C GLU A 458 -14.66 -16.66 -26.30
N ARG A 459 -13.77 -17.53 -26.78
CA ARG A 459 -12.47 -17.11 -27.35
C ARG A 459 -12.63 -16.24 -28.57
N LEU A 460 -13.55 -16.57 -29.47
CA LEU A 460 -13.84 -15.75 -30.65
C LEU A 460 -14.41 -14.38 -30.23
N ARG A 461 -15.35 -14.35 -29.29
CA ARG A 461 -15.93 -13.08 -28.76
C ARG A 461 -14.85 -12.22 -28.10
N ALA A 462 -13.96 -12.80 -27.32
CA ALA A 462 -12.84 -12.11 -26.69
C ALA A 462 -11.87 -11.52 -27.72
N SER A 463 -11.46 -12.32 -28.71
CA SER A 463 -10.59 -11.88 -29.81
C SER A 463 -11.24 -10.76 -30.65
N CYS A 464 -12.54 -10.91 -30.95
CA CYS A 464 -13.36 -9.87 -31.60
C CYS A 464 -13.36 -8.57 -30.80
N ALA A 465 -13.70 -8.66 -29.51
CA ALA A 465 -13.82 -7.50 -28.64
C ALA A 465 -12.49 -6.76 -28.50
N TYR A 466 -11.39 -7.49 -28.36
CA TYR A 466 -10.04 -6.92 -28.31
C TYR A 466 -9.62 -6.24 -29.62
N LYS A 467 -9.92 -6.86 -30.77
CA LYS A 467 -9.61 -6.26 -32.07
C LYS A 467 -10.41 -4.97 -32.32
N ASP A 468 -11.68 -4.98 -31.94
CA ASP A 468 -12.62 -3.93 -32.33
C ASP A 468 -12.74 -2.79 -31.30
N CYS A 469 -12.55 -3.08 -30.01
CA CYS A 469 -12.68 -2.12 -28.92
C CYS A 469 -11.34 -2.00 -28.17
N ARG A 470 -10.83 -0.77 -28.04
CA ARG A 470 -9.61 -0.48 -27.26
C ARG A 470 -9.94 0.18 -25.91
N SER A 471 -10.94 -0.36 -25.21
CA SER A 471 -11.39 0.16 -23.93
C SER A 471 -11.24 -0.86 -22.80
N ASP A 472 -11.27 -0.37 -21.56
CA ASP A 472 -11.22 -1.22 -20.37
C ASP A 472 -12.34 -2.27 -20.33
N PHE A 473 -13.49 -1.98 -20.96
CA PHE A 473 -14.62 -2.91 -21.13
C PHE A 473 -14.16 -4.30 -21.60
N VAL A 474 -13.22 -4.36 -22.54
CA VAL A 474 -12.76 -5.64 -23.10
C VAL A 474 -12.06 -6.48 -22.04
N TRP A 475 -11.15 -5.89 -21.27
CA TRP A 475 -10.43 -6.59 -20.21
C TRP A 475 -11.36 -6.99 -19.06
N TYR A 476 -12.30 -6.13 -18.72
CA TYR A 476 -13.30 -6.42 -17.71
C TYR A 476 -14.23 -7.57 -18.11
N ALA A 477 -14.65 -7.59 -19.37
CA ALA A 477 -15.56 -8.61 -19.89
C ALA A 477 -14.87 -9.94 -20.20
N THR A 478 -13.61 -9.90 -20.67
CA THR A 478 -12.96 -11.07 -21.30
C THR A 478 -11.53 -11.32 -20.84
N GLY A 479 -11.06 -10.65 -19.79
CA GLY A 479 -9.69 -10.77 -19.29
C GLY A 479 -9.20 -12.21 -19.12
N PRO A 480 -9.95 -13.12 -18.47
CA PRO A 480 -9.56 -14.53 -18.35
C PRO A 480 -9.41 -15.24 -19.70
N ALA A 481 -10.36 -15.04 -20.62
CA ALA A 481 -10.29 -15.62 -21.96
C ALA A 481 -9.09 -15.09 -22.78
N LEU A 482 -8.79 -13.78 -22.68
CA LEU A 482 -7.61 -13.19 -23.32
C LEU A 482 -6.30 -13.72 -22.73
N CYS A 483 -6.24 -13.92 -21.41
CA CYS A 483 -5.10 -14.55 -20.75
C CYS A 483 -4.86 -15.97 -21.27
N GLU A 484 -5.93 -16.75 -21.45
CA GLU A 484 -5.80 -18.09 -21.99
C GLU A 484 -5.36 -18.09 -23.47
N ILE A 485 -5.90 -17.18 -24.29
CA ILE A 485 -5.47 -17.02 -25.69
C ILE A 485 -3.97 -16.73 -25.74
N LYS A 486 -3.48 -15.80 -24.90
CA LYS A 486 -2.06 -15.45 -24.82
C LYS A 486 -1.20 -16.63 -24.39
N ALA A 487 -1.56 -17.29 -23.30
CA ALA A 487 -0.81 -18.43 -22.76
C ALA A 487 -0.69 -19.56 -23.79
N ARG A 488 -1.75 -19.81 -24.57
CA ARG A 488 -1.74 -20.80 -25.65
C ARG A 488 -0.85 -20.40 -26.82
N ALA A 489 -0.83 -19.13 -27.20
CA ALA A 489 0.02 -18.64 -28.28
C ALA A 489 1.52 -18.77 -27.95
N ILE A 490 1.89 -18.62 -26.68
CA ILE A 490 3.27 -18.81 -26.18
C ILE A 490 3.69 -20.30 -26.18
N GLY A 491 2.73 -21.23 -26.16
CA GLY A 491 2.93 -22.68 -26.36
C GLY A 491 3.23 -23.50 -25.11
N HIS A 492 3.86 -22.93 -24.08
CA HIS A 492 4.15 -23.61 -22.81
C HIS A 492 3.28 -23.08 -21.67
N PHE A 493 2.11 -23.68 -21.44
CA PHE A 493 1.20 -23.27 -20.37
C PHE A 493 0.69 -24.46 -19.54
N ARG A 494 0.24 -24.16 -18.32
CA ARG A 494 -0.48 -25.09 -17.44
C ARG A 494 -1.72 -24.40 -16.93
N MET A 495 -2.88 -25.05 -17.07
CA MET A 495 -4.11 -24.57 -16.46
C MET A 495 -4.08 -24.90 -14.97
N VAL A 496 -4.36 -23.90 -14.14
CA VAL A 496 -4.42 -24.03 -12.69
C VAL A 496 -5.79 -23.53 -12.25
N ASP A 497 -6.41 -24.24 -11.33
CA ASP A 497 -7.67 -23.81 -10.74
C ASP A 497 -7.50 -22.46 -10.04
N GLY A 498 -8.52 -21.59 -10.10
CA GLY A 498 -8.47 -20.24 -9.56
C GLY A 498 -8.24 -20.19 -8.04
N GLU A 499 -8.70 -21.19 -7.29
CA GLU A 499 -8.45 -21.31 -5.86
C GLU A 499 -6.98 -21.66 -5.61
N ILE A 500 -6.43 -22.61 -6.37
CA ILE A 500 -5.03 -23.03 -6.26
C ILE A 500 -4.10 -21.88 -6.67
N HIS A 501 -4.40 -21.20 -7.78
CA HIS A 501 -3.64 -20.05 -8.28
C HIS A 501 -3.50 -18.94 -7.22
N SER A 502 -4.54 -18.72 -6.41
CA SER A 502 -4.54 -17.69 -5.37
C SER A 502 -3.49 -17.92 -4.26
N PHE A 503 -3.04 -19.17 -4.06
CA PHE A 503 -1.99 -19.52 -3.10
C PHE A 503 -0.58 -19.62 -3.74
N MET A 504 -0.47 -19.44 -5.05
CA MET A 504 0.81 -19.52 -5.75
C MET A 504 1.57 -18.19 -5.68
N HIS A 505 2.86 -18.29 -5.35
CA HIS A 505 3.78 -17.16 -5.30
C HIS A 505 5.06 -17.48 -6.07
N VAL A 506 5.77 -16.46 -6.53
CA VAL A 506 7.03 -16.64 -7.22
C VAL A 506 8.10 -16.73 -6.14
N SER A 507 8.92 -17.77 -6.23
CA SER A 507 10.06 -17.90 -5.32
C SER A 507 11.03 -16.75 -5.56
N ARG A 508 11.31 -15.96 -4.51
CA ARG A 508 12.28 -14.85 -4.56
C ARG A 508 13.65 -15.33 -5.05
N ASN A 509 14.08 -16.51 -4.61
CA ASN A 509 15.36 -17.10 -5.04
C ASN A 509 15.34 -17.49 -6.52
N ALA A 510 14.21 -17.97 -7.03
CA ALA A 510 14.07 -18.28 -8.45
C ALA A 510 14.06 -17.01 -9.31
N ALA A 511 13.30 -15.99 -8.90
CA ALA A 511 13.28 -14.70 -9.60
C ALA A 511 14.66 -14.04 -9.62
N LYS A 512 15.38 -14.05 -8.49
CA LYS A 512 16.75 -13.52 -8.41
C LYS A 512 17.69 -14.26 -9.37
N LYS A 513 17.67 -15.59 -9.37
CA LYS A 513 18.49 -16.39 -10.32
C LYS A 513 18.20 -16.04 -11.78
N VAL A 514 16.93 -15.84 -12.13
CA VAL A 514 16.53 -15.44 -13.48
C VAL A 514 17.04 -14.04 -13.82
N MET A 515 16.94 -13.08 -12.89
CA MET A 515 17.47 -11.73 -13.10
C MET A 515 19.00 -11.73 -13.22
N ASP A 516 19.69 -12.52 -12.40
CA ASP A 516 21.15 -12.65 -12.44
C ASP A 516 21.55 -13.20 -13.81
N GLN A 517 20.98 -14.33 -14.25
CA GLN A 517 21.27 -14.95 -15.57
C GLN A 517 21.08 -13.98 -16.74
N ILE A 518 20.03 -13.17 -16.72
CA ILE A 518 19.77 -12.17 -17.78
C ILE A 518 20.78 -11.04 -17.72
N SER A 519 21.15 -10.59 -16.52
CA SER A 519 22.17 -9.55 -16.36
C SER A 519 23.53 -10.01 -16.88
N TRP A 520 23.87 -11.29 -16.71
CA TRP A 520 25.06 -11.89 -17.32
C TRP A 520 24.99 -11.87 -18.86
N HIS A 521 23.87 -12.29 -19.46
CA HIS A 521 23.72 -12.28 -20.92
C HIS A 521 23.74 -10.89 -21.55
N VAL A 522 23.15 -9.88 -20.89
CA VAL A 522 23.19 -8.48 -21.37
C VAL A 522 24.59 -7.87 -21.23
N ALA A 523 25.39 -8.31 -20.24
CA ALA A 523 26.77 -7.88 -20.10
C ALA A 523 27.69 -8.53 -21.16
N ASP A 524 27.40 -9.78 -21.54
CA ASP A 524 28.16 -10.55 -22.55
C ASP A 524 27.86 -10.08 -23.99
N GLU A 525 26.61 -9.68 -24.28
CA GLU A 525 26.23 -9.05 -25.56
C GLU A 525 26.73 -7.58 -25.69
N GLY A 526 27.21 -6.97 -24.60
CA GLY A 526 27.81 -5.64 -24.57
C GLY A 526 29.33 -5.62 -24.72
N SER A 527 29.98 -6.78 -24.74
CA SER A 527 31.40 -6.93 -25.07
C SER A 527 31.54 -7.31 -26.55
N ASP A 528 32.09 -6.37 -27.34
CA ASP A 528 32.53 -6.61 -28.72
C ASP A 528 33.48 -7.83 -28.76
N PRO A 529 33.30 -8.80 -29.67
CA PRO A 529 34.21 -9.93 -29.80
C PRO A 529 35.39 -9.50 -30.66
N GLU A 530 36.28 -8.67 -30.11
CA GLU A 530 37.62 -8.51 -30.66
C GLU A 530 38.66 -8.99 -29.65
N ASN A 531 39.32 -10.08 -30.04
CA ASN A 531 40.48 -10.73 -29.45
C ASN A 531 40.18 -11.74 -28.33
N GLU A 532 40.08 -13.00 -28.73
CA GLU A 532 40.91 -14.05 -28.13
C GLU A 532 41.01 -15.24 -29.10
N ASP A 533 41.96 -15.13 -30.04
CA ASP A 533 42.64 -16.32 -30.57
C ASP A 533 43.48 -16.89 -29.42
N GLY A 534 42.91 -17.86 -28.71
CA GLY A 534 43.56 -18.59 -27.63
C GLY A 534 43.16 -20.06 -27.70
N GLU A 535 44.08 -20.90 -28.16
CA GLU A 535 43.96 -22.34 -28.31
C GLU A 535 43.25 -23.01 -27.11
N LEU A 536 42.08 -23.63 -27.36
CA LEU A 536 41.51 -24.62 -26.46
C LEU A 536 42.24 -25.95 -26.69
N SER A 537 43.27 -26.21 -25.90
CA SER A 537 43.78 -27.57 -25.68
C SER A 537 42.79 -28.34 -24.81
N ASP A 538 42.50 -29.57 -25.23
CA ASP A 538 41.84 -30.65 -24.50
C ASP A 538 42.11 -30.63 -22.97
N ILE A 539 41.10 -30.97 -22.17
CA ILE A 539 41.18 -31.96 -21.07
C ILE A 539 39.76 -32.37 -20.65
N ASN A 540 39.50 -33.67 -20.77
CA ASN A 540 38.42 -34.41 -20.12
C ASN A 540 38.60 -34.43 -18.60
N GLU A 541 37.52 -34.24 -17.82
CA GLU A 541 36.98 -35.19 -16.82
C GLU A 541 35.68 -34.66 -16.19
#